data_AF-W6YMD5-F1
#
_entry.id   AF-W6YMD5-F1
#
_cell.length_a   1.000
_cell.length_b   1.000
_cell.length_c   1.000
_cell.angle_alpha   90.00
_cell.angle_beta   90.00
_cell.angle_gamma   90.00
#
_symmetry.space_group_name_H-M   'P 1'
#
loop_
_entity.id
_entity.type
_entity.pdbx_description
1 polymer ?
#
loop_
_entity_poly.entity_id
_entity_poly.type
_entity_poly.pdbx_seq_one_letter_code
_entity_poly.pdbx_strand_id
1 'polypeptide(L)'
;MPKDVTWEEEEEEEEEVTMSLYIDQISVYLHFLTGLLAAAACISSVAAAPQAHQTCTYTYRLQELARLPGGYGKDWKNVQSGLCGKFGGGWDSNSGFCSISKSLSDKIFHFDVKPDPEKQGLKPITVRAKYLDVFPPSCK
;
A
#
# COMPACT_ATOMS: atom_id res chain seq x y z
N MET A 1 22.88 -50.08 -16.99
CA MET A 1 22.27 -51.21 -16.25
C MET A 1 22.77 -51.18 -14.82
N PRO A 2 22.00 -50.67 -13.86
CA PRO A 2 22.12 -51.11 -12.47
C PRO A 2 21.22 -52.33 -12.25
N LYS A 3 21.72 -53.26 -11.43
CA LYS A 3 21.19 -54.59 -11.18
C LYS A 3 20.09 -54.54 -10.11
N ASP A 4 19.03 -55.30 -10.33
CA ASP A 4 18.10 -55.77 -9.31
C ASP A 4 18.82 -56.61 -8.25
N VAL A 5 18.54 -56.34 -6.97
CA VAL A 5 18.36 -57.37 -5.92
C VAL A 5 17.31 -56.84 -4.96
N THR A 6 16.22 -57.60 -4.87
CA THR A 6 15.07 -57.52 -3.96
C THR A 6 15.21 -58.52 -2.80
N TRP A 7 14.30 -58.37 -1.82
CA TRP A 7 13.82 -59.33 -0.81
C TRP A 7 14.58 -59.29 0.54
N GLU A 8 13.97 -59.39 1.73
CA GLU A 8 12.61 -59.78 2.14
C GLU A 8 12.43 -59.43 3.65
N GLU A 9 11.17 -59.19 4.05
CA GLU A 9 10.49 -59.55 5.34
C GLU A 9 11.07 -58.98 6.67
N GLU A 10 10.28 -58.57 7.66
CA GLU A 10 9.16 -59.21 8.37
C GLU A 10 8.27 -58.07 8.96
N GLU A 11 6.96 -58.03 8.71
CA GLU A 11 5.85 -58.62 9.50
C GLU A 11 5.50 -57.88 10.81
N GLU A 12 4.20 -57.99 11.15
CA GLU A 12 3.48 -57.49 12.33
C GLU A 12 3.14 -55.98 12.32
N GLU A 13 1.89 -55.53 12.47
CA GLU A 13 0.65 -56.19 12.87
C GLU A 13 -0.51 -55.31 12.38
N GLU A 14 -1.49 -55.94 11.73
CA GLU A 14 -2.83 -55.40 11.60
C GLU A 14 -3.50 -55.42 12.99
N GLU A 15 -3.80 -54.27 13.58
CA GLU A 15 -4.95 -54.19 14.48
C GLU A 15 -5.47 -52.75 14.62
N GLU A 16 -6.79 -52.62 14.68
CA GLU A 16 -7.55 -51.42 15.08
C GLU A 16 -7.81 -50.30 14.07
N VAL A 17 -8.07 -50.65 12.80
CA VAL A 17 -9.08 -49.89 12.03
C VAL A 17 -10.44 -50.53 12.33
N THR A 18 -11.08 -50.09 13.43
CA THR A 18 -12.54 -49.96 13.60
C THR A 18 -12.90 -49.92 15.08
N MET A 19 -12.54 -48.85 15.80
CA MET A 19 -13.33 -48.49 16.97
C MET A 19 -13.36 -46.99 17.19
N SER A 20 -14.33 -46.38 16.52
CA SER A 20 -15.21 -45.42 17.17
C SER A 20 -14.49 -44.13 17.61
N LEU A 21 -14.23 -43.18 16.71
CA LEU A 21 -15.29 -42.27 16.23
C LEU A 21 -16.21 -41.79 17.37
N TYR A 22 -15.66 -41.47 18.56
CA TYR A 22 -16.41 -40.85 19.66
C TYR A 22 -15.57 -40.08 20.71
N ILE A 23 -14.27 -39.83 20.50
CA ILE A 23 -13.41 -39.17 21.51
C ILE A 23 -12.53 -38.05 20.92
N ASP A 24 -12.97 -37.35 19.87
CA ASP A 24 -12.32 -36.09 19.44
C ASP A 24 -13.19 -34.84 19.71
N GLN A 25 -14.40 -35.04 20.26
CA GLN A 25 -15.33 -33.93 20.51
C GLN A 25 -15.32 -33.40 21.97
N ILE A 26 -14.48 -33.96 22.86
CA ILE A 26 -14.45 -33.58 24.29
C ILE A 26 -13.06 -33.06 24.74
N SER A 27 -12.09 -32.90 23.83
CA SER A 27 -10.74 -32.39 24.17
C SER A 27 -10.50 -30.91 23.79
N VAL A 28 -11.49 -30.22 23.22
CA VAL A 28 -11.37 -28.80 22.83
C VAL A 28 -11.88 -27.84 23.92
N TYR A 29 -12.67 -28.34 24.90
CA TYR A 29 -13.29 -27.48 25.92
C TYR A 29 -12.53 -27.39 27.26
N LEU A 30 -11.52 -28.22 27.51
CA LEU A 30 -10.78 -28.21 28.79
C LEU A 30 -9.43 -27.46 28.74
N HIS A 31 -9.10 -26.79 27.63
CA HIS A 31 -7.91 -25.94 27.52
C HIS A 31 -8.22 -24.44 27.72
N PHE A 32 -9.48 -24.07 27.98
CA PHE A 32 -9.90 -22.67 28.07
C PHE A 32 -9.98 -22.07 29.49
N LEU A 33 -9.64 -22.81 30.55
CA LEU A 33 -9.92 -22.34 31.92
C LEU A 33 -8.81 -22.51 32.98
N THR A 34 -7.58 -22.89 32.64
CA THR A 34 -6.51 -23.12 33.64
C THR A 34 -5.20 -22.38 33.35
N GLY A 35 -5.28 -21.15 32.84
CA GLY A 35 -4.11 -20.30 32.57
C GLY A 35 -4.10 -18.97 33.32
N LEU A 36 -4.94 -18.78 34.34
CA LEU A 36 -4.92 -17.59 35.19
C LEU A 36 -4.24 -17.93 36.52
N LEU A 37 -3.25 -17.11 36.89
CA LEU A 37 -2.47 -17.07 38.15
C LEU A 37 -1.27 -18.03 38.26
N ALA A 38 -0.07 -17.52 37.97
CA ALA A 38 0.92 -17.24 39.01
C ALA A 38 2.13 -16.44 38.47
N ALA A 39 2.41 -15.34 39.18
CA ALA A 39 3.66 -14.62 39.40
C ALA A 39 4.97 -15.22 38.85
N ALA A 40 6.02 -14.47 38.49
CA ALA A 40 6.30 -13.05 38.45
C ALA A 40 7.72 -12.89 37.87
N ALA A 41 8.00 -11.68 37.40
CA ALA A 41 9.32 -11.06 37.26
C ALA A 41 10.22 -11.48 36.08
N CYS A 42 10.65 -10.44 35.36
CA CYS A 42 11.85 -10.35 34.51
C CYS A 42 11.71 -10.44 32.99
N ILE A 43 10.70 -9.83 32.35
CA ILE A 43 10.89 -9.18 31.02
C ILE A 43 9.96 -7.97 30.91
N SER A 44 10.20 -6.93 31.73
CA SER A 44 9.44 -5.68 31.62
C SER A 44 9.91 -4.90 30.38
N SER A 45 9.25 -5.20 29.27
CA SER A 45 8.81 -4.23 28.26
C SER A 45 9.81 -3.12 27.93
N VAL A 46 10.67 -3.37 26.94
CA VAL A 46 10.81 -2.35 25.89
C VAL A 46 9.46 -2.33 25.16
N ALA A 47 8.46 -1.68 25.78
CA ALA A 47 7.41 -1.10 25.00
C ALA A 47 8.15 -0.12 24.12
N ALA A 48 8.48 -0.53 22.90
CA ALA A 48 8.93 0.37 21.88
C ALA A 48 7.87 1.46 21.83
N ALA A 49 8.16 2.62 22.43
CA ALA A 49 7.35 3.80 22.24
C ALA A 49 7.14 3.89 20.73
N PRO A 50 5.91 4.09 20.23
CA PRO A 50 5.67 4.18 18.80
C PRO A 50 6.68 5.20 18.28
N GLN A 51 7.64 4.72 17.48
CA GLN A 51 8.70 5.58 16.96
C GLN A 51 7.96 6.74 16.30
N ALA A 52 8.23 7.97 16.78
CA ALA A 52 7.63 9.16 16.20
C ALA A 52 7.79 9.03 14.69
N HIS A 53 6.69 8.86 13.96
CA HIS A 53 6.73 8.66 12.52
C HIS A 53 7.39 9.90 11.94
N GLN A 54 8.65 9.78 11.51
CA GLN A 54 9.35 10.86 10.82
C GLN A 54 8.47 11.26 9.63
N THR A 55 7.96 12.48 9.67
CA THR A 55 7.05 12.95 8.63
C THR A 55 7.90 13.60 7.55
N CYS A 56 8.02 12.92 6.42
CA CYS A 56 8.71 13.45 5.25
C CYS A 56 7.74 14.27 4.40
N THR A 57 8.11 15.51 4.10
CA THR A 57 7.43 16.32 3.09
C THR A 57 8.20 16.24 1.78
N TYR A 58 7.48 15.94 0.71
CA TYR A 58 7.97 15.85 -0.65
C TYR A 58 7.47 17.05 -1.45
N THR A 59 8.28 17.59 -2.36
CA THR A 59 7.88 18.69 -3.23
C THR A 59 7.82 18.24 -4.67
N TYR A 60 6.60 18.27 -5.22
CA TYR A 60 6.32 17.78 -6.55
C TYR A 60 5.91 18.89 -7.52
N ARG A 61 6.11 18.62 -8.81
CA ARG A 61 5.46 19.34 -9.90
C ARG A 61 4.64 18.36 -10.74
N LEU A 62 3.36 18.65 -10.96
CA LEU A 62 2.55 17.86 -11.88
C LEU A 62 2.97 18.20 -13.32
N GLN A 63 3.53 17.22 -14.02
CA GLN A 63 3.99 17.36 -15.40
C GLN A 63 3.10 16.53 -16.33
N GLU A 64 2.60 17.19 -17.38
CA GLU A 64 1.96 16.53 -18.51
C GLU A 64 2.97 15.65 -19.27
N LEU A 65 2.53 14.44 -19.67
CA LEU A 65 3.35 13.53 -20.47
C LEU A 65 3.35 13.88 -21.96
N ALA A 66 2.41 14.73 -22.38
CA ALA A 66 2.30 15.28 -23.72
C ALA A 66 1.93 16.75 -23.63
N ARG A 67 2.43 17.57 -24.55
CA ARG A 67 2.19 19.01 -24.57
C ARG A 67 0.69 19.29 -24.75
N LEU A 68 0.13 20.14 -23.89
CA LEU A 68 -1.23 20.63 -24.05
C LEU A 68 -1.38 21.43 -25.36
N PRO A 69 -2.45 21.18 -26.17
CA PRO A 69 -2.78 22.04 -27.29
C PRO A 69 -3.04 23.48 -26.82
N GLY A 70 -2.88 24.45 -27.73
CA GLY A 70 -3.24 25.83 -27.44
C GLY A 70 -4.71 25.95 -27.05
N GLY A 71 -5.00 26.64 -25.95
CA GLY A 71 -6.37 26.87 -25.48
C GLY A 71 -6.87 25.96 -24.36
N TYR A 72 -5.98 25.28 -23.62
CA TYR A 72 -6.31 24.44 -22.44
C TYR A 72 -5.47 24.82 -21.19
N GLY A 73 -4.84 25.99 -21.20
CA GLY A 73 -3.81 26.33 -20.20
C GLY A 73 -4.35 26.79 -18.84
N LYS A 74 -5.54 27.38 -18.80
CA LYS A 74 -6.16 27.88 -17.56
C LYS A 74 -6.73 26.75 -16.72
N ASP A 75 -7.45 25.83 -17.36
CA ASP A 75 -8.03 24.68 -16.65
C ASP A 75 -6.92 23.76 -16.11
N TRP A 76 -5.81 23.63 -16.83
CA TRP A 76 -4.66 22.86 -16.36
C TRP A 76 -4.13 23.35 -15.00
N LYS A 77 -4.04 24.67 -14.77
CA LYS A 77 -3.63 25.20 -13.46
C LYS A 77 -4.61 24.82 -12.34
N ASN A 78 -5.91 24.78 -12.65
CA ASN A 78 -6.93 24.34 -11.70
C ASN A 78 -6.81 22.85 -11.40
N VAL A 79 -6.52 22.02 -12.41
CA VAL A 79 -6.24 20.59 -12.24
C VAL A 79 -5.05 20.37 -11.31
N GLN A 80 -3.96 21.11 -11.50
CA GLN A 80 -2.77 21.00 -10.64
C GLN A 80 -3.07 21.34 -9.17
N SER A 81 -3.76 22.48 -8.93
CA SER A 81 -4.15 22.92 -7.58
C SER A 81 -5.13 21.93 -6.91
N GLY A 82 -6.18 21.52 -7.61
CA GLY A 82 -7.20 20.60 -7.07
C GLY A 82 -6.63 19.22 -6.74
N LEU A 83 -5.72 18.71 -7.59
CA LEU A 83 -5.05 17.44 -7.33
C LEU A 83 -4.12 17.52 -6.12
N CYS A 84 -3.40 18.64 -5.96
CA CYS A 84 -2.56 18.88 -4.79
C CYS A 84 -3.38 18.79 -3.50
N GLY A 85 -4.53 19.48 -3.45
CA GLY A 85 -5.46 19.43 -2.33
C GLY A 85 -6.01 18.03 -2.05
N LYS A 86 -6.32 17.25 -3.09
CA LYS A 86 -6.79 15.85 -2.93
C LYS A 86 -5.79 14.95 -2.20
N PHE A 87 -4.50 15.22 -2.33
CA PHE A 87 -3.46 14.48 -1.62
C PHE A 87 -3.08 15.11 -0.27
N GLY A 88 -3.84 16.11 0.20
CA GLY A 88 -3.57 16.83 1.44
C GLY A 88 -2.34 17.73 1.36
N GLY A 89 -1.96 18.14 0.14
CA GLY A 89 -0.80 18.98 -0.10
C GLY A 89 -1.12 20.47 -0.16
N GLY A 90 -0.07 21.29 0.03
CA GLY A 90 -0.11 22.73 -0.17
C GLY A 90 0.34 23.12 -1.58
N TRP A 91 -0.50 23.84 -2.32
CA TRP A 91 -0.21 24.34 -3.66
C TRP A 91 0.35 25.76 -3.62
N ASP A 92 1.47 25.99 -4.30
CA ASP A 92 2.01 27.33 -4.56
C ASP A 92 1.67 27.77 -5.99
N SER A 93 0.80 28.76 -6.12
CA SER A 93 0.35 29.29 -7.41
C SER A 93 1.42 30.05 -8.18
N ASN A 94 2.49 30.51 -7.53
CA ASN A 94 3.58 31.23 -8.17
C ASN A 94 4.56 30.27 -8.84
N SER A 95 4.98 29.22 -8.12
CA SER A 95 5.94 28.22 -8.62
C SER A 95 5.28 27.06 -9.37
N GLY A 96 4.00 26.78 -9.09
CA GLY A 96 3.30 25.61 -9.59
C GLY A 96 3.74 24.30 -8.92
N PHE A 97 4.26 24.39 -7.70
CA PHE A 97 4.67 23.24 -6.90
C PHE A 97 3.61 22.84 -5.89
N CYS A 98 3.59 21.54 -5.59
CA CYS A 98 2.73 20.93 -4.59
C CYS A 98 3.59 20.24 -3.52
N SER A 99 3.42 20.63 -2.26
CA SER A 99 4.11 20.00 -1.13
C SER A 99 3.20 18.97 -0.47
N ILE A 100 3.58 17.70 -0.46
CA ILE A 100 2.74 16.58 -0.01
C ILE A 100 3.54 15.70 0.94
N SER A 101 2.95 15.25 2.05
CA SER A 101 3.59 14.34 2.99
C SER A 101 3.51 12.85 2.59
N LYS A 102 3.31 12.57 1.30
CA LYS A 102 3.15 11.21 0.73
C LYS A 102 3.88 11.11 -0.60
N SER A 103 4.50 9.95 -0.87
CA SER A 103 5.15 9.70 -2.16
C SER A 103 4.13 9.48 -3.29
N LEU A 104 4.35 10.12 -4.44
CA LEU A 104 3.52 10.00 -5.65
C LEU A 104 4.32 9.68 -6.93
N SER A 105 5.62 9.38 -6.79
CA SER A 105 6.61 9.31 -7.89
C SER A 105 6.25 8.36 -9.04
N ASP A 106 5.45 7.32 -8.78
CA ASP A 106 5.20 6.24 -9.76
C ASP A 106 3.80 6.29 -10.38
N LYS A 107 3.01 7.32 -10.08
CA LYS A 107 1.60 7.38 -10.51
C LYS A 107 1.43 8.20 -11.78
N ILE A 108 0.82 7.58 -12.79
CA ILE A 108 0.29 8.26 -13.97
C ILE A 108 -1.20 8.49 -13.75
N PHE A 109 -1.61 9.73 -13.92
CA PHE A 109 -2.99 10.18 -13.79
C PHE A 109 -3.57 10.56 -15.14
N HIS A 110 -4.88 10.42 -15.26
CA HIS A 110 -5.66 10.83 -16.42
C HIS A 110 -6.62 11.94 -15.97
N PHE A 111 -6.62 13.06 -16.70
CA PHE A 111 -7.43 14.23 -16.40
C PHE A 111 -8.21 14.69 -17.61
N ASP A 112 -9.49 14.96 -17.43
CA ASP A 112 -10.26 15.68 -18.44
C ASP A 112 -10.04 17.17 -18.24
N VAL A 113 -9.39 17.80 -19.21
CA VAL A 113 -9.07 19.23 -19.22
C VAL A 113 -10.05 19.93 -20.13
N LYS A 114 -10.72 20.95 -19.61
CA LYS A 114 -11.63 21.80 -20.36
C LYS A 114 -10.85 22.86 -21.13
N PRO A 115 -11.33 23.28 -22.31
CA PRO A 115 -10.75 24.42 -23.00
C PRO A 115 -10.93 25.70 -22.18
N ASP A 116 -10.03 26.65 -22.41
CA ASP A 116 -10.07 27.98 -21.83
C ASP A 116 -11.40 28.67 -22.20
N PRO A 117 -12.06 29.41 -21.28
CA PRO A 117 -13.39 29.99 -21.51
C PRO A 117 -13.49 30.87 -22.77
N GLU A 118 -12.39 31.52 -23.14
CA GLU A 118 -12.28 32.36 -24.33
C GLU A 118 -12.10 31.59 -25.65
N LYS A 119 -11.88 30.26 -25.62
CA LYS A 119 -11.63 29.43 -26.79
C LYS A 119 -12.90 28.66 -27.18
N GLN A 120 -13.69 29.30 -28.03
CA GLN A 120 -14.91 28.70 -28.58
C GLN A 120 -14.61 27.55 -29.56
N GLY A 121 -15.50 26.57 -29.62
CA GLY A 121 -15.42 25.45 -30.57
C GLY A 121 -14.48 24.30 -30.17
N LEU A 122 -13.71 24.45 -29.09
CA LEU A 122 -12.91 23.37 -28.53
C LEU A 122 -13.75 22.48 -27.60
N LYS A 123 -13.38 21.19 -27.52
CA LYS A 123 -14.04 20.19 -26.67
C LYS A 123 -13.08 19.74 -25.57
N PRO A 124 -13.56 19.26 -24.40
CA PRO A 124 -12.69 18.69 -23.39
C PRO A 124 -11.79 17.57 -23.95
N ILE A 125 -10.56 17.48 -23.45
CA ILE A 125 -9.57 16.47 -23.84
C ILE A 125 -9.07 15.71 -22.62
N THR A 126 -8.71 14.43 -22.79
CA THR A 126 -8.08 13.64 -21.73
C THR A 126 -6.55 13.74 -21.84
N VAL A 127 -5.91 14.13 -20.75
CA VAL A 127 -4.47 14.34 -20.64
C VAL A 127 -3.87 13.37 -19.63
N ARG A 128 -2.69 12.83 -19.95
CA ARG A 128 -1.90 12.01 -19.03
C ARG A 128 -0.83 12.86 -18.36
N ALA A 129 -0.68 12.72 -17.05
CA ALA A 129 0.32 13.44 -16.28
C ALA A 129 0.86 12.62 -15.12
N LYS A 130 2.05 12.98 -14.64
CA LYS A 130 2.68 12.38 -13.47
C LYS A 130 3.27 13.46 -12.57
N TYR A 131 3.39 13.14 -11.29
CA TYR A 131 4.18 13.98 -10.40
C TYR A 131 5.67 13.69 -10.61
N LEU A 132 6.44 14.74 -10.85
CA LEU A 132 7.89 14.69 -10.77
C LEU A 132 8.33 15.18 -9.41
N ASP A 133 9.18 14.41 -8.75
CA ASP A 133 9.90 14.89 -7.57
C ASP A 133 10.88 15.99 -8.01
N VAL A 134 10.77 17.15 -7.39
CA VAL A 134 11.61 18.32 -7.71
C VAL A 134 12.69 18.52 -6.64
N PHE A 135 12.41 18.13 -5.40
CA PHE A 135 13.33 18.30 -4.28
C PHE A 135 13.30 17.08 -3.38
N PRO A 136 14.47 16.63 -2.88
CA PRO A 136 14.53 15.48 -2.00
C PRO A 136 13.62 15.67 -0.78
N PRO A 137 13.00 14.60 -0.26
CA PRO A 137 12.11 14.68 0.87
C PRO A 137 12.80 15.30 2.09
N SER A 138 12.14 16.27 2.71
CA SER A 138 12.54 16.84 3.99
C SER A 138 11.82 16.10 5.10
N CYS A 139 12.53 15.27 5.85
CA CYS A 139 11.99 14.55 7.01
C CYS A 139 12.36 15.28 8.31
N LYS A 140 11.39 15.43 9.21
CA LYS A 140 11.57 15.99 10.56
C LYS A 140 11.09 15.00 11.61
#